data_AF-A0A7X1LBA1-F1
#
_entry.id   AF-A0A7X1LBA1-F1
#
_cell.length_a   1.000
_cell.length_b   1.000
_cell.length_c   1.000
_cell.angle_alpha   90.00
_cell.angle_beta   90.00
_cell.angle_gamma   90.00
#
_symmetry.space_group_name_H-M   'P 1'
#
loop_
_entity.id
_entity.type
_entity.pdbx_description
1 polymer ?
#
loop_
_entity_poly.entity_id
_entity_poly.type
_entity_poly.pdbx_seq_one_letter_code
_entity_poly.pdbx_strand_id
1 'polypeptide(L)'
;MAYLEERESENTNYPLIRKYFKKADPHLKNLLLFGLDQSPTSMNLLSDLAYFHEFSNILGELAKRFISACRQESDIVNFSEMIQEFYYSTEPDGYDALFQLKELFPSDTEKGKNVEFFSTELIKQKEGPDDIKFY
;
A
#
# COMPACT_ATOMS: atom_id res chain seq x y z
N MET A 1 -21.99 -7.53 -17.14
CA MET A 1 -22.82 -8.29 -16.17
C MET A 1 -22.11 -9.58 -15.73
N ALA A 2 -21.68 -10.47 -16.63
CA ALA A 2 -21.04 -11.75 -16.27
C ALA A 2 -19.78 -11.68 -15.37
N TYR A 3 -18.89 -10.69 -15.56
CA TYR A 3 -17.67 -10.56 -14.75
C TYR A 3 -17.95 -10.17 -13.29
N LEU A 4 -18.95 -9.31 -13.05
CA LEU A 4 -19.32 -8.88 -11.70
C LEU A 4 -20.05 -10.01 -10.96
N GLU A 5 -20.91 -10.75 -11.66
CA GLU A 5 -21.58 -11.95 -11.14
C GLU A 5 -20.57 -13.06 -10.80
N GLU A 6 -19.53 -13.27 -11.62
CA GLU A 6 -18.49 -14.25 -11.33
C GLU A 6 -17.64 -13.83 -10.12
N ARG A 7 -17.28 -12.54 -10.01
CA ARG A 7 -16.50 -11.97 -8.89
C ARG A 7 -17.22 -12.06 -7.55
N GLU A 8 -18.54 -11.95 -7.55
CA GLU A 8 -19.39 -11.97 -6.35
C GLU A 8 -20.01 -13.34 -6.05
N SER A 9 -19.73 -14.36 -6.89
CA SER A 9 -20.19 -15.72 -6.64
C SER A 9 -19.40 -16.39 -5.50
N GLU A 10 -20.08 -17.21 -4.70
CA GLU A 10 -19.44 -17.98 -3.62
C GLU A 10 -18.39 -19.00 -4.14
N ASN A 11 -18.42 -19.32 -5.44
CA ASN A 11 -17.57 -20.30 -6.12
C ASN A 11 -16.72 -19.69 -7.26
N THR A 12 -16.31 -18.43 -7.15
CA THR A 12 -15.39 -17.84 -8.13
C THR A 12 -14.11 -18.68 -8.25
N ASN A 13 -13.70 -19.00 -9.48
CA ASN A 13 -12.44 -19.70 -9.78
C ASN A 13 -11.24 -18.75 -9.62
N TYR A 14 -11.07 -18.19 -8.44
CA TYR A 14 -9.87 -17.44 -8.14
C TYR A 14 -8.68 -18.41 -8.10
N PRO A 15 -7.47 -17.96 -8.49
CA PRO A 15 -6.24 -18.67 -8.14
C PRO A 15 -6.28 -19.03 -6.66
N LEU A 16 -6.02 -20.30 -6.32
CA LEU A 16 -6.22 -20.91 -4.99
C LEU A 16 -5.78 -20.02 -3.82
N ILE A 17 -4.73 -19.22 -4.02
CA ILE A 17 -4.17 -18.31 -3.02
C ILE A 17 -5.16 -17.23 -2.56
N ARG A 18 -5.98 -16.64 -3.46
CA ARG A 18 -6.95 -15.58 -3.12
C ARG A 18 -8.08 -16.07 -2.20
N LYS A 19 -8.38 -17.37 -2.22
CA LYS A 19 -9.35 -17.97 -1.29
C LYS A 19 -8.85 -17.93 0.16
N TYR A 20 -7.55 -18.03 0.38
CA TYR A 20 -6.96 -17.93 1.72
C TYR A 20 -6.88 -16.48 2.22
N PHE A 21 -6.63 -15.52 1.32
CA PHE A 21 -6.71 -14.08 1.63
C PHE A 21 -8.10 -13.69 2.14
N LYS A 22 -9.17 -14.05 1.40
CA LYS A 22 -10.56 -13.75 1.79
C LYS A 22 -10.99 -14.39 3.11
N LYS A 23 -10.33 -15.47 3.53
CA LYS A 23 -10.60 -16.16 4.81
C LYS A 23 -9.82 -15.58 5.98
N ALA A 24 -8.98 -14.58 5.76
CA ALA A 24 -8.07 -14.05 6.78
C ALA A 24 -7.25 -15.16 7.47
N ASP A 25 -6.76 -16.14 6.70
CA ASP A 25 -6.09 -17.32 7.25
C ASP A 25 -4.81 -16.93 8.03
N PRO A 26 -4.71 -17.22 9.34
CA PRO A 26 -3.53 -16.89 10.13
C PRO A 26 -2.23 -17.52 9.61
N HIS A 27 -2.29 -18.69 8.97
CA HIS A 27 -1.12 -19.35 8.38
C HIS A 27 -0.60 -18.57 7.17
N LEU A 28 -1.51 -18.05 6.34
CA LEU A 28 -1.13 -17.21 5.21
C LEU A 28 -0.46 -15.92 5.71
N LYS A 29 -1.04 -15.26 6.71
CA LYS A 29 -0.42 -14.08 7.32
C LYS A 29 1.00 -14.38 7.81
N ASN A 30 1.19 -15.46 8.55
CA ASN A 30 2.50 -15.84 9.06
C ASN A 30 3.49 -16.16 7.94
N LEU A 31 3.04 -16.76 6.84
CA LEU A 31 3.87 -17.03 5.67
C LEU A 31 4.33 -15.72 4.98
N LEU A 32 3.43 -14.75 4.84
CA LEU A 32 3.76 -13.43 4.29
C LEU A 32 4.78 -12.70 5.17
N LEU A 33 4.55 -12.70 6.49
CA LEU A 33 5.46 -12.08 7.46
C LEU A 33 6.83 -12.76 7.44
N PHE A 34 6.88 -14.09 7.38
CA PHE A 34 8.13 -14.83 7.25
C PHE A 34 8.87 -14.47 5.96
N GLY A 35 8.16 -14.34 4.83
CA GLY A 35 8.75 -13.88 3.58
C GLY A 35 9.34 -12.47 3.70
N LEU A 36 8.61 -11.55 4.35
CA LEU A 36 9.07 -10.18 4.59
C LEU A 36 10.23 -10.10 5.58
N ASP A 37 10.37 -11.05 6.51
CA ASP A 37 11.55 -11.12 7.37
C ASP A 37 12.83 -11.47 6.58
N GLN A 38 12.70 -12.21 5.47
CA GLN A 38 13.83 -12.56 4.58
C GLN A 38 14.07 -11.50 3.50
N SER A 39 12.99 -10.91 2.98
CA SER A 39 13.01 -9.94 1.88
C SER A 39 12.15 -8.71 2.22
N PRO A 40 12.61 -7.80 3.10
CA PRO A 40 11.78 -6.73 3.66
C PRO A 40 11.29 -5.71 2.64
N THR A 41 12.01 -5.53 1.54
CA THR A 41 11.68 -4.58 0.47
C THR A 41 10.93 -5.24 -0.70
N SER A 42 10.49 -6.48 -0.56
CA SER A 42 9.75 -7.16 -1.62
C SER A 42 8.37 -6.53 -1.81
N MET A 43 8.22 -5.75 -2.89
CA MET A 43 6.96 -5.08 -3.21
C MET A 43 5.79 -6.07 -3.37
N ASN A 44 6.03 -7.22 -4.00
CA ASN A 44 5.02 -8.27 -4.14
C ASN A 44 4.49 -8.75 -2.78
N LEU A 45 5.38 -8.98 -1.80
CA LEU A 45 4.97 -9.43 -0.47
C LEU A 45 4.29 -8.32 0.35
N LEU A 46 4.70 -7.06 0.17
CA LEU A 46 4.05 -5.91 0.80
C LEU A 46 2.65 -5.71 0.24
N SER A 47 2.48 -5.77 -1.08
CA SER A 47 1.16 -5.71 -1.74
C SER A 47 0.28 -6.90 -1.36
N ASP A 48 0.82 -8.10 -1.25
CA ASP A 48 0.07 -9.25 -0.74
C ASP A 48 -0.37 -9.01 0.72
N LEU A 49 0.48 -8.46 1.58
CA LEU A 49 0.11 -8.13 2.96
C LEU A 49 -0.95 -7.01 3.03
N ALA A 50 -0.85 -6.00 2.16
CA ALA A 50 -1.87 -4.97 2.00
C ALA A 50 -3.21 -5.56 1.55
N TYR A 51 -3.19 -6.47 0.59
CA TYR A 51 -4.40 -7.18 0.16
C TYR A 51 -4.98 -8.06 1.27
N PHE A 52 -4.14 -8.71 2.08
CA PHE A 52 -4.60 -9.42 3.27
C PHE A 52 -5.29 -8.48 4.27
N HIS A 53 -4.77 -7.26 4.42
CA HIS A 53 -5.31 -6.26 5.32
C HIS A 53 -6.77 -5.89 4.99
N GLU A 54 -7.14 -5.85 3.70
CA GLU A 54 -8.51 -5.59 3.26
C GLU A 54 -9.54 -6.59 3.86
N PHE A 55 -9.12 -7.82 4.18
CA PHE A 55 -9.98 -8.87 4.75
C PHE A 55 -9.77 -9.08 6.26
N SER A 56 -8.74 -8.47 6.84
CA SER A 56 -8.36 -8.63 8.24
C SER A 56 -7.65 -7.37 8.69
N ASN A 57 -8.22 -6.61 9.63
CA ASN A 57 -7.56 -5.40 10.09
C ASN A 57 -6.24 -5.74 10.81
N ILE A 58 -5.13 -5.48 10.12
CA ILE A 58 -3.75 -5.66 10.60
C ILE A 58 -2.95 -4.37 10.41
N LEU A 59 -3.62 -3.21 10.43
CA LEU A 59 -3.03 -1.90 10.11
C LEU A 59 -1.68 -1.66 10.80
N GLY A 60 -1.58 -1.94 12.10
CA GLY A 60 -0.35 -1.74 12.85
C GLY A 60 0.83 -2.58 12.35
N GLU A 61 0.58 -3.83 11.94
CA GLU A 61 1.61 -4.69 11.36
C GLU A 61 1.93 -4.24 9.93
N LEU A 62 0.92 -3.92 9.12
CA LEU A 62 1.09 -3.43 7.76
C LEU A 62 1.95 -2.16 7.73
N ALA A 63 1.61 -1.16 8.54
CA ALA A 63 2.34 0.09 8.66
C ALA A 63 3.79 -0.14 9.11
N LYS A 64 4.00 -1.02 10.11
CA LYS A 64 5.35 -1.39 10.56
C LYS A 64 6.19 -2.00 9.44
N ARG A 65 5.60 -2.87 8.61
CA ARG A 65 6.28 -3.53 7.49
C ARG A 65 6.62 -2.53 6.38
N PHE A 66 5.69 -1.67 5.98
CA PHE A 66 5.97 -0.59 5.02
C PHE A 66 7.03 0.39 5.52
N ILE A 67 6.95 0.86 6.77
CA ILE A 67 7.97 1.75 7.35
C ILE A 67 9.34 1.09 7.34
N SER A 68 9.42 -0.20 7.71
CA SER A 68 10.67 -0.96 7.69
C SER A 68 11.22 -1.10 6.27
N ALA A 69 10.37 -1.40 5.29
CA ALA A 69 10.74 -1.49 3.88
C ALA A 69 11.23 -0.14 3.35
N CYS A 70 10.47 0.93 3.55
CA CYS A 70 10.82 2.30 3.17
C CYS A 70 12.17 2.74 3.76
N ARG A 71 12.53 2.31 4.98
CA ARG A 71 13.85 2.59 5.56
C ARG A 71 14.98 1.88 4.82
N GLN A 72 14.75 0.63 4.42
CA GLN A 72 15.77 -0.25 3.83
C GLN A 72 15.92 -0.10 2.30
N GLU A 73 14.86 0.27 1.60
CA GLU A 73 14.88 0.38 0.14
C GLU A 73 15.85 1.47 -0.31
N SER A 74 16.82 1.13 -1.14
CA SER A 74 17.82 2.07 -1.66
C SER A 74 17.46 2.60 -3.04
N ASP A 75 16.68 1.84 -3.81
CA ASP A 75 16.23 2.25 -5.13
C ASP A 75 15.06 3.23 -5.02
N ILE A 76 15.24 4.43 -5.58
CA ILE A 76 14.26 5.50 -5.43
C ILE A 76 12.96 5.22 -6.20
N VAL A 77 13.02 4.42 -7.27
CA VAL A 77 11.84 4.05 -8.06
C VAL A 77 10.98 3.10 -7.25
N ASN A 78 11.57 2.03 -6.71
CA ASN A 78 10.89 1.10 -5.81
C ASN A 78 10.36 1.82 -4.56
N PHE A 79 11.13 2.74 -3.99
CA PHE A 79 10.68 3.56 -2.86
C PHE A 79 9.43 4.39 -3.21
N SER A 80 9.38 4.98 -4.41
CA SER A 80 8.23 5.74 -4.89
C SER A 80 6.97 4.88 -5.02
N GLU A 81 7.12 3.63 -5.48
CA GLU A 81 6.04 2.65 -5.56
C GLU A 81 5.56 2.26 -4.15
N MET A 82 6.49 2.04 -3.20
CA MET A 82 6.14 1.74 -1.82
C MET A 82 5.36 2.86 -1.14
N ILE A 83 5.72 4.13 -1.37
CA ILE A 83 4.98 5.28 -0.82
C ILE A 83 3.51 5.24 -1.28
N GLN A 84 3.30 5.02 -2.58
CA GLN A 84 1.97 4.97 -3.19
C GLN A 84 1.14 3.84 -2.57
N GLU A 85 1.66 2.62 -2.58
CA GLU A 85 0.96 1.46 -2.04
C GLU A 85 0.67 1.63 -0.54
N PHE A 86 1.63 2.13 0.24
CA PHE A 86 1.43 2.35 1.67
C PHE A 86 0.30 3.37 1.93
N TYR A 87 0.28 4.48 1.18
CA TYR A 87 -0.80 5.45 1.28
C TYR A 87 -2.15 4.82 0.92
N TYR A 88 -2.30 4.22 -0.26
CA TYR A 88 -3.59 3.70 -0.71
C TYR A 88 -4.09 2.50 0.11
N SER A 89 -3.19 1.69 0.66
CA SER A 89 -3.56 0.54 1.49
C SER A 89 -3.94 0.88 2.93
N THR A 90 -3.69 2.12 3.39
CA THR A 90 -3.94 2.52 4.78
C THR A 90 -4.83 3.76 4.93
N GLU A 91 -5.04 4.51 3.85
CA GLU A 91 -5.98 5.63 3.80
C GLU A 91 -7.43 5.22 4.14
N PRO A 92 -7.96 4.05 3.71
CA PRO A 92 -9.31 3.61 4.09
C PRO A 92 -9.49 3.42 5.61
N ASP A 93 -8.42 3.09 6.33
CA ASP A 93 -8.40 2.98 7.80
C ASP A 93 -8.11 4.31 8.51
N GLY A 94 -7.95 5.41 7.75
CA GLY A 94 -7.67 6.75 8.26
C GLY A 94 -6.23 6.96 8.74
N TYR A 95 -5.30 6.11 8.32
CA TYR A 95 -3.88 6.23 8.68
C TYR A 95 -3.15 7.19 7.74
N ASP A 96 -2.46 8.18 8.32
CA ASP A 96 -1.69 9.16 7.53
C ASP A 96 -0.27 8.65 7.26
N ALA A 97 -0.16 7.80 6.24
CA ALA A 97 1.13 7.24 5.81
C ALA A 97 2.13 8.32 5.41
N LEU A 98 1.69 9.40 4.76
CA LEU A 98 2.59 10.45 4.27
C LEU A 98 3.10 11.31 5.40
N PHE A 99 2.26 11.67 6.37
CA PHE A 99 2.73 12.33 7.58
C PHE A 99 3.81 11.49 8.27
N GLN A 100 3.57 10.19 8.45
CA GLN A 100 4.56 9.32 9.08
C GLN A 100 5.87 9.25 8.30
N LEU A 101 5.81 9.20 6.97
CA LEU A 101 7.00 9.18 6.11
C LEU A 101 7.74 10.53 6.10
N LYS A 102 7.04 11.66 6.20
CA LYS A 102 7.65 13.00 6.33
C LYS A 102 8.44 13.14 7.64
N GLU A 103 7.93 12.58 8.74
CA GLU A 103 8.69 12.54 10.00
C GLU A 103 9.95 11.65 9.90
N LEU A 104 9.89 10.60 9.08
CA LEU A 104 10.98 9.63 8.92
C LEU A 104 12.08 10.10 7.97
N PHE A 105 11.72 10.85 6.92
CA PHE A 105 12.62 11.24 5.84
C PHE A 105 12.67 12.76 5.70
N PRO A 106 13.72 13.42 6.22
CA PRO A 106 13.92 14.86 6.10
C PRO A 106 13.91 15.33 4.63
N SER A 107 13.35 16.51 4.37
CA SER A 107 13.11 17.04 3.01
C SER A 107 14.38 17.40 2.22
N ASP A 108 15.54 17.44 2.86
CA ASP A 108 16.84 17.60 2.20
C ASP A 108 17.38 16.28 1.61
N THR A 109 16.87 15.14 2.06
CA THR A 109 17.20 13.80 1.53
C THR A 109 16.44 13.49 0.24
N GLU A 110 16.99 12.58 -0.58
CA GLU A 110 16.32 12.12 -1.81
C GLU A 110 14.96 11.48 -1.53
N LYS A 111 14.88 10.64 -0.50
CA LYS A 111 13.62 10.03 -0.04
C LYS A 111 12.62 11.08 0.45
N GLY A 112 13.05 12.04 1.26
CA GLY A 112 12.15 13.10 1.75
C GLY A 112 11.59 13.97 0.63
N LYS A 113 12.42 14.30 -0.38
CA LYS A 113 11.95 15.00 -1.58
C LYS A 113 10.90 14.20 -2.34
N ASN A 114 11.04 12.88 -2.42
CA ASN A 114 10.09 12.00 -3.08
C ASN A 114 8.74 11.93 -2.33
N VAL A 115 8.78 11.82 -0.99
CA VAL A 115 7.57 11.90 -0.15
C VAL A 115 6.85 13.24 -0.31
N GLU A 116 7.59 14.35 -0.33
CA GLU A 116 7.02 15.69 -0.52
C GLU A 116 6.41 15.86 -1.92
N PHE A 117 7.11 15.38 -2.95
CA PHE A 117 6.61 15.36 -4.31
C PHE A 117 5.28 14.61 -4.40
N PHE A 118 5.21 13.38 -3.88
CA PHE A 118 3.99 12.59 -3.92
C PHE A 118 2.84 13.24 -3.14
N SER A 119 3.13 13.82 -1.97
CA SER A 119 2.14 14.57 -1.19
C SER A 119 1.55 15.75 -1.96
N THR A 120 2.40 16.48 -2.69
CA THR A 120 1.98 17.61 -3.53
C THR A 120 1.11 17.16 -4.70
N GLU A 121 1.48 16.06 -5.36
CA GLU A 121 0.70 15.51 -6.47
C GLU A 121 -0.68 15.02 -6.02
N LEU A 122 -0.78 14.40 -4.83
CA LEU A 122 -2.07 14.02 -4.26
C LEU A 122 -2.97 15.22 -3.95
N ILE A 123 -2.42 16.33 -3.43
CA ILE A 123 -3.19 17.56 -3.20
C ILE A 123 -3.77 18.07 -4.51
N LYS A 124 -2.96 18.17 -5.57
CA LYS A 124 -3.43 18.58 -6.90
C LYS A 124 -4.53 17.68 -7.45
N GLN A 125 -4.41 16.36 -7.26
CA GLN A 125 -5.43 15.40 -7.69
C GLN A 125 -6.75 15.59 -6.94
N LYS A 126 -6.71 15.94 -5.65
CA LYS A 126 -7.89 16.19 -4.82
C LYS A 126 -8.56 17.54 -5.12
N GLU A 127 -7.79 18.55 -5.51
CA GLU A 127 -8.29 19.89 -5.85
C GLU A 127 -9.00 19.94 -7.23
N GLY A 128 -8.82 18.91 -8.08
CA GLY A 128 -9.37 18.88 -9.44
C GLY A 128 -8.66 19.87 -10.38
N PRO A 129 -8.89 19.80 -11.70
CA PRO A 129 -8.36 20.83 -12.59
C PRO A 129 -8.94 22.18 -12.18
N ASP A 130 -8.07 23.19 -12.00
CA ASP A 130 -8.48 24.59 -11.86
C ASP A 130 -9.58 24.88 -12.89
N ASP A 131 -10.78 25.25 -12.43
CA ASP A 131 -11.91 25.59 -13.29
C ASP A 131 -11.42 26.57 -14.37
N ILE A 132 -11.32 26.09 -15.61
CA ILE A 132 -11.01 26.93 -16.77
C ILE A 132 -12.18 27.92 -16.89
N LYS A 133 -11.99 29.12 -16.36
CA LYS A 133 -12.92 30.24 -16.55
C LYS A 133 -12.89 30.63 -18.02
N PHE A 134 -13.86 30.11 -18.78
CA PHE A 134 -14.20 30.65 -20.09
C PHE A 134 -14.81 32.04 -19.86
N TYR A 135 -14.04 33.09 -20.16
CA TYR A 135 -14.51 34.47 -20.30
C TYR A 135 -15.03 34.71 -21.73
#